data_AF-A0A2V6U5L8-F1
#
_entry.id   AF-A0A2V6U5L8-F1
#
_cell.length_a   1.000
_cell.length_b   1.000
_cell.length_c   1.000
_cell.angle_alpha   90.00
_cell.angle_beta   90.00
_cell.angle_gamma   90.00
#
_symmetry.space_group_name_H-M   'P 1'
#
loop_
_entity.id
_entity.type
_entity.pdbx_description
1 polymer ?
#
loop_
_entity_poly.entity_id
_entity_poly.type
_entity_poly.pdbx_seq_one_letter_code
_entity_poly.pdbx_strand_id
1 'polypeptide(L)' 'GWEGCLSIPDMRGIVPRWTAVRLEARDREGQPIDLKAADFFARVIQHESDHLNGIVYVDRMRDLRTLTHLAE' A
#
# COMPACT_ATOMS: atom_id res chain seq x y z
N GLY A 1 -3.48 -9.21 -1.82
CA GLY A 1 -2.61 -9.29 -3.01
C GLY A 1 -1.18 -9.17 -2.56
N TRP A 2 -0.23 -9.55 -3.41
CA TRP A 2 1.20 -9.37 -3.13
C TRP A 2 1.57 -7.89 -3.08
N GLU A 3 2.28 -7.49 -2.03
CA GLU A 3 2.91 -6.17 -1.88
C GLU A 3 4.41 -6.36 -1.65
N GLY A 4 5.17 -5.34 -2.03
CA GLY A 4 6.54 -5.09 -1.61
C GLY A 4 6.69 -3.60 -1.34
N CYS A 5 7.83 -3.18 -0.80
CA CYS A 5 8.10 -1.78 -0.50
C CYS A 5 9.57 -1.46 -0.75
N LEU A 6 9.87 -0.28 -1.29
CA LEU A 6 11.26 0.14 -1.47
C LEU A 6 12.01 0.31 -0.13
N SER A 7 11.29 0.58 0.96
CA SER A 7 11.87 0.64 2.31
C SER A 7 12.14 -0.74 2.93
N ILE A 8 11.65 -1.82 2.32
CA ILE A 8 11.92 -3.22 2.74
C ILE A 8 12.32 -3.99 1.47
N PRO A 9 13.57 -3.78 1.01
CA PRO A 9 14.01 -4.28 -0.28
C PRO A 9 13.92 -5.81 -0.34
N ASP A 10 13.74 -6.31 -1.55
CA ASP A 10 13.80 -7.74 -1.90
C ASP A 10 12.79 -8.65 -1.18
N MET A 11 11.82 -8.10 -0.44
CA MET A 11 10.79 -8.88 0.25
C MET A 11 9.39 -8.60 -0.33
N ARG A 12 8.54 -9.63 -0.31
CA ARG A 12 7.11 -9.52 -0.60
C ARG A 12 6.24 -10.35 0.33
N GLY A 13 4.99 -9.93 0.50
CA GLY A 13 3.98 -10.65 1.27
C GLY A 13 2.56 -10.38 0.82
N ILE A 14 1.60 -11.25 1.18
CA ILE A 14 0.19 -11.04 0.88
C ILE A 14 -0.45 -10.16 1.95
N VAL A 15 -0.96 -9.00 1.52
CA VAL A 15 -1.60 -8.01 2.40
C VAL A 15 -3.09 -7.87 2.07
N PRO A 16 -4.00 -7.98 3.05
CA PRO A 16 -5.40 -7.62 2.88
C PRO A 16 -5.55 -6.10 2.73
N ARG A 17 -6.32 -5.67 1.73
CA ARG A 17 -6.62 -4.27 1.46
C ARG A 17 -8.07 -4.14 1.01
N TRP A 18 -8.65 -2.96 1.20
CA TRP A 18 -9.92 -2.63 0.56
C TRP A 18 -9.72 -2.58 -0.96
N THR A 19 -10.67 -3.12 -1.71
CA THR A 19 -10.62 -3.15 -3.18
C THR A 19 -11.10 -1.85 -3.82
N ALA A 20 -11.74 -0.97 -3.05
CA ALA A 20 -12.14 0.36 -3.48
C ALA A 20 -11.97 1.36 -2.34
N VAL A 21 -11.49 2.57 -2.66
CA VAL A 21 -11.29 3.67 -1.70
C VAL A 21 -11.66 5.01 -2.35
N ARG A 22 -11.99 6.00 -1.52
CA ARG A 22 -12.03 7.42 -1.92
C ARG A 22 -10.81 8.11 -1.31
N LEU A 23 -10.06 8.83 -2.15
CA LEU A 23 -8.92 9.63 -1.75
C LEU A 23 -9.30 11.10 -1.79
N GLU A 24 -9.18 11.79 -0.67
CA GLU A 24 -9.18 13.24 -0.57
C GLU A 24 -7.75 13.70 -0.27
N ALA A 25 -7.19 14.56 -1.11
CA ALA A 25 -5.80 15.02 -1.01
C ALA A 25 -5.62 16.41 -1.62
N ARG A 26 -4.37 16.88 -1.68
CA ARG A 26 -3.97 18.05 -2.48
C ARG A 26 -2.84 17.66 -3.42
N ASP A 27 -2.84 18.24 -4.61
CA ASP A 27 -1.71 18.13 -5.54
C ASP A 27 -0.50 18.97 -5.09
N ARG A 28 0.54 19.02 -5.92
CA ARG A 28 1.80 19.71 -5.62
C ARG A 28 1.63 21.23 -5.59
N GLU A 29 0.61 21.74 -6.27
CA GLU A 29 0.22 23.15 -6.35
C GLU A 29 -0.84 23.50 -5.28
N GLY A 30 -1.21 22.54 -4.43
CA GLY A 30 -2.17 22.70 -3.34
C GLY A 30 -3.63 22.63 -3.77
N GLN A 31 -3.95 22.31 -5.03
CA GLN A 31 -5.32 22.15 -5.50
C GLN A 31 -5.95 20.87 -4.95
N PRO A 32 -7.25 20.88 -4.61
CA PRO A 32 -7.91 19.71 -4.05
C PRO A 32 -8.02 18.58 -5.07
N ILE A 33 -7.77 17.36 -4.60
CA ILE A 33 -8.03 16.10 -5.31
C ILE A 33 -9.12 15.35 -4.54
N ASP A 34 -10.15 14.89 -5.25
CA ASP A 34 -11.14 13.93 -4.75
C ASP A 34 -11.39 12.88 -5.83
N LEU A 35 -10.95 11.64 -5.60
CA LEU A 35 -11.09 10.56 -6.57
C LEU A 35 -11.48 9.24 -5.90
N LYS A 36 -12.17 8.40 -6.67
CA LYS A 36 -12.44 7.00 -6.31
C LYS A 36 -11.48 6.12 -7.09
N ALA A 37 -10.80 5.23 -6.38
CA ALA A 37 -9.86 4.27 -6.96
C ALA A 37 -10.31 2.85 -6.65
N ALA A 38 -9.98 1.92 -7.55
CA ALA A 38 -10.27 0.51 -7.41
C ALA A 38 -9.01 -0.34 -7.63
N ASP A 39 -9.09 -1.58 -7.17
CA ASP A 39 -8.13 -2.67 -7.38
C ASP A 39 -6.67 -2.26 -7.10
N PHE A 40 -5.85 -2.19 -8.14
CA PHE A 40 -4.44 -1.86 -8.02
C PHE A 40 -4.21 -0.45 -7.46
N PHE A 41 -4.93 0.55 -7.96
CA PHE A 41 -4.78 1.93 -7.47
C PHE A 41 -5.29 2.08 -6.04
N ALA A 42 -6.38 1.41 -5.69
CA ALA A 42 -6.86 1.41 -4.31
C ALA A 42 -5.81 0.84 -3.34
N ARG A 43 -5.12 -0.24 -3.75
CA ARG A 43 -4.05 -0.87 -2.98
C ARG A 43 -2.86 0.08 -2.80
N VAL A 44 -2.37 0.68 -3.89
CA VAL A 44 -1.23 1.61 -3.83
C VAL A 44 -1.54 2.80 -2.93
N ILE A 45 -2.73 3.41 -3.06
CA ILE A 45 -3.13 4.54 -2.20
C ILE A 45 -3.08 4.16 -0.71
N GLN A 46 -3.61 2.98 -0.35
CA GLN A 46 -3.54 2.49 1.03
C GLN A 46 -2.09 2.23 1.48
N HIS A 47 -1.25 1.66 0.62
CA HIS A 47 0.17 1.41 0.92
C HIS A 47 0.92 2.72 1.19
N GLU A 48 0.80 3.70 0.30
CA GLU A 48 1.53 4.96 0.44
C GLU A 48 0.98 5.81 1.60
N SER A 49 -0.32 5.72 1.87
CA SER A 49 -0.93 6.41 3.02
C SER A 49 -0.49 5.80 4.36
N ASP A 50 -0.18 4.52 4.41
CA ASP A 50 0.34 3.87 5.62
C ASP A 50 1.69 4.45 6.04
N HIS A 51 2.56 4.80 5.09
CA HIS A 51 3.85 5.44 5.39
C HIS A 51 3.68 6.77 6.11
N LEU A 52 2.62 7.53 5.81
CA LEU A 52 2.30 8.77 6.53
C LEU A 52 1.98 8.54 8.02
N ASN A 53 1.62 7.31 8.38
CA ASN A 53 1.32 6.88 9.73
C ASN A 53 2.44 6.02 10.34
N GLY A 54 3.60 5.93 9.69
CA GLY A 54 4.71 5.08 10.14
C GLY A 54 4.44 3.58 10.07
N ILE A 55 3.48 3.16 9.24
CA ILE A 55 3.09 1.75 9.04
C ILE A 55 3.70 1.25 7.73
N VAL A 56 4.28 0.06 7.75
CA VAL A 56 4.76 -0.64 6.53
C VAL A 56 3.90 -1.86 6.22
N TYR A 57 4.02 -2.40 5.01
CA TYR A 57 3.14 -3.48 4.54
C TYR A 57 3.21 -4.75 5.40
N VAL A 58 4.37 -5.03 6.03
CA VAL A 58 4.58 -6.20 6.91
C VAL A 58 3.69 -6.10 8.16
N ASP A 59 3.45 -4.90 8.69
CA ASP A 59 2.57 -4.67 9.85
C ASP A 59 1.11 -4.98 9.55
N ARG A 60 0.72 -4.92 8.26
CA ARG A 60 -0.65 -5.17 7.78
C ARG A 60 -0.87 -6.63 7.38
N MET A 61 0.17 -7.47 7.37
CA MET A 61 0.03 -8.89 7.07
C MET A 61 -0.76 -9.59 8.19
N ARG A 62 -1.63 -10.54 7.83
CA ARG A 62 -2.39 -11.32 8.84
C ARG A 62 -1.47 -12.23 9.66
N ASP A 63 -0.45 -12.75 8.99
CA ASP A 63 0.62 -13.56 9.52
C ASP A 63 1.77 -13.56 8.50
N LEU A 64 2.93 -14.09 8.91
CA LEU A 64 4.15 -14.03 8.11
C LEU A 64 4.33 -15.23 7.14
N ARG A 65 3.33 -16.12 6.99
CA ARG A 65 3.49 -17.34 6.17
C ARG A 65 3.74 -17.07 4.69
N THR A 66 3.31 -15.90 4.21
CA THR A 66 3.48 -15.48 2.82
C THR A 66 4.67 -14.55 2.62
N LEU A 67 5.39 -14.20 3.69
CA LEU A 67 6.55 -13.33 3.60
C LEU A 67 7.70 -14.12 2.94
N THR A 68 8.20 -13.63 1.82
CA THR A 68 9.25 -14.29 1.03
C THR A 68 10.23 -13.28 0.47
N HIS A 69 11.45 -13.74 0.20
CA HIS A 69 12.45 -13.00 -0.56
C HIS A 69 12.17 -13.15 -2.07
N LEU A 70 12.55 -12.14 -2.87
CA LEU A 70 12.36 -12.09 -4.32
C LEU A 70 13.44 -12.83 -5.10
N ALA A 71 14.60 -13.09 -4.49
CA ALA A 71 15.71 -13.78 -5.13
C ALA A 71 15.58 -15.31 -5.17
N GLU A 72 14.38 -15.85 -4.90
CA GLU A 72 14.03 -17.27 -5.00
C GLU A 72 12.83 -17.49 -5.91
#